data_AF-A0A352XG37-F1
#
_entry.id   AF-A0A352XG37-F1
#
_cell.length_a   1.000
_cell.length_b   1.000
_cell.length_c   1.000
_cell.angle_alpha   90.00
_cell.angle_beta   90.00
_cell.angle_gamma   90.00
#
_symmetry.space_group_name_H-M   'P 1'
#
loop_
_entity.id
_entity.type
_entity.pdbx_description
1 polymer ?
#
loop_
_entity_poly.entity_id
_entity_poly.type
_entity_poly.pdbx_seq_one_letter_code
_entity_poly.pdbx_strand_id
1 'polypeptide(L)'
;MSGLTVERELGFNQRLATLIAELRGNRSYREFAETIGAFHSDVRRWEVELKGEPKLRVLAKIAALRGWTLDELMIYLEGEAPFQMLSITRLLAEVKNLPFEAAAEVAQAALETMAAKREPNAC
;
A
#
# COMPACT_ATOMS: atom_id res chain seq x y z
N MET A 1 -25.44 10.36 24.05
CA MET A 1 -24.12 9.71 24.10
C MET A 1 -24.22 8.42 23.30
N SER A 2 -23.78 8.44 22.04
CA SER A 2 -23.53 7.23 21.24
C SER A 2 -22.26 7.50 20.46
N GLY A 3 -21.13 7.43 21.16
CA GLY A 3 -19.78 7.55 20.60
C GLY A 3 -19.25 6.19 20.20
N LEU A 4 -19.90 5.53 19.25
CA LEU A 4 -19.46 4.26 18.67
C LEU A 4 -19.83 4.27 17.19
N THR A 5 -18.84 3.95 16.34
CA THR A 5 -18.87 3.92 14.86
C THR A 5 -18.52 5.24 14.13
N VAL A 6 -17.30 5.75 14.36
CA VAL A 6 -16.59 6.64 13.40
C VAL A 6 -15.53 5.83 12.64
N GLU A 7 -15.87 4.63 12.20
CA GLU A 7 -15.03 3.80 11.32
C GLU A 7 -15.78 3.48 10.02
N ARG A 8 -16.34 4.52 9.38
CA ARG A 8 -16.92 4.39 8.04
C ARG A 8 -15.95 4.97 7.03
N GLU A 9 -15.27 4.07 6.32
CA GLU A 9 -14.82 4.19 4.93
C GLU A 9 -14.39 5.59 4.49
N LEU A 10 -13.11 5.91 4.69
CA LEU A 10 -12.49 7.06 4.02
C LEU A 10 -12.73 6.90 2.50
N GLY A 11 -13.46 7.79 1.83
CA GLY A 11 -13.63 7.67 0.37
C GLY A 11 -12.29 7.73 -0.39
N PHE A 12 -12.27 7.37 -1.68
CA PHE A 12 -11.07 7.38 -2.54
C PHE A 12 -10.18 8.62 -2.32
N ASN A 13 -10.76 9.82 -2.38
CA ASN A 13 -10.03 11.09 -2.22
C ASN A 13 -9.43 11.24 -0.83
N GLN A 14 -10.08 10.71 0.21
CA GLN A 14 -9.62 10.80 1.58
C GLN A 14 -8.43 9.86 1.83
N ARG A 15 -8.48 8.64 1.30
CA ARG A 15 -7.33 7.71 1.34
C ARG A 15 -6.15 8.23 0.52
N LEU A 16 -6.42 8.79 -0.66
CA LEU A 16 -5.41 9.45 -1.47
C LEU A 16 -4.76 10.61 -0.71
N ALA A 17 -5.56 11.45 -0.07
CA ALA A 17 -5.06 12.58 0.72
C ALA A 17 -4.19 12.14 1.89
N THR A 18 -4.63 11.14 2.66
CA THR A 18 -3.86 10.56 3.75
C THR A 18 -2.52 10.03 3.25
N LEU A 19 -2.53 9.22 2.18
CA LEU A 19 -1.29 8.67 1.60
C LEU A 19 -0.35 9.77 1.09
N ILE A 20 -0.87 10.80 0.42
CA ILE A 20 -0.06 11.92 -0.06
C ILE A 20 0.56 12.67 1.12
N ALA A 21 -0.20 12.94 2.18
CA ALA A 21 0.30 13.61 3.38
C ALA A 21 1.42 12.80 4.06
N GLU A 22 1.24 11.48 4.19
CA GLU A 22 2.26 10.56 4.72
C GLU A 22 3.54 10.58 3.88
N LEU A 23 3.41 10.42 2.56
CA LEU A 23 4.57 10.38 1.66
C LEU A 23 5.26 11.74 1.56
N ARG A 24 4.52 12.84 1.58
CA ARG A 24 5.09 14.20 1.55
C ARG A 24 5.89 14.48 2.81
N GLY A 25 5.36 14.09 3.96
CA GLY A 25 5.94 14.39 5.27
C GLY A 25 6.13 15.90 5.44
N ASN A 26 7.36 16.31 5.77
CA ASN A 26 7.69 17.72 5.99
C ASN A 26 8.09 18.49 4.71
N ARG A 27 8.10 17.83 3.54
CA ARG A 27 8.43 18.50 2.27
C ARG A 27 7.33 19.48 1.86
N SER A 28 7.72 20.56 1.20
CA SER A 28 6.76 21.47 0.56
C SER A 28 5.99 20.76 -0.55
N TYR A 29 4.80 21.29 -0.90
CA TYR A 29 4.03 20.79 -2.05
C TYR A 29 4.84 20.81 -3.35
N ARG A 30 5.76 21.76 -3.50
CA ARG A 30 6.60 21.89 -4.69
C ARG A 30 7.62 20.77 -4.79
N GLU A 31 8.40 20.54 -3.73
CA GLU A 31 9.40 19.47 -3.67
C GLU A 31 8.78 18.09 -3.87
N PHE A 32 7.61 17.86 -3.28
CA PHE A 32 6.90 16.60 -3.45
C PHE A 32 6.32 16.45 -4.87
N ALA A 33 5.73 17.51 -5.43
CA ALA A 33 5.20 17.49 -6.79
C ALA A 33 6.29 17.18 -7.82
N GLU A 34 7.50 17.72 -7.64
CA GLU A 34 8.67 17.39 -8.48
C GLU A 34 9.01 15.89 -8.40
N THR A 35 8.96 15.31 -7.19
CA THR A 35 9.22 13.88 -6.97
C THR A 35 8.24 13.00 -7.76
N ILE A 36 6.94 13.31 -7.71
CA ILE A 36 5.90 12.52 -8.38
C ILE A 36 5.58 12.98 -9.81
N GLY A 37 6.25 14.01 -10.32
CA GLY A 37 6.01 14.57 -11.66
C GLY A 37 4.61 15.15 -11.84
N ALA A 38 4.12 15.89 -10.84
CA ALA A 38 2.85 16.61 -10.84
C ALA A 38 3.08 18.13 -10.67
N PHE A 39 2.01 18.92 -10.74
CA PHE A 39 2.05 20.33 -10.33
C PHE A 39 1.73 20.46 -8.84
N HIS A 40 2.39 21.38 -8.13
CA HIS A 40 2.15 21.63 -6.71
C HIS A 40 0.68 21.96 -6.40
N SER A 41 -0.02 22.64 -7.31
CA SER A 41 -1.45 22.94 -7.20
C SER A 41 -2.32 21.69 -7.25
N ASP A 42 -1.90 20.65 -7.98
CA ASP A 42 -2.62 19.39 -8.07
C ASP A 42 -2.42 18.58 -6.79
N VAL A 43 -1.19 18.54 -6.25
CA VAL A 43 -0.90 17.91 -4.95
C VAL A 43 -1.75 18.53 -3.84
N ARG A 44 -1.83 19.87 -3.78
CA ARG A 44 -2.69 20.56 -2.81
C ARG A 44 -4.18 20.23 -3.00
N ARG A 45 -4.64 20.12 -4.25
CA ARG A 45 -6.03 19.72 -4.58
C ARG A 45 -6.35 18.32 -4.09
N TRP A 46 -5.44 17.37 -4.25
CA TRP A 46 -5.62 16.00 -3.78
C TRP A 46 -5.53 15.90 -2.25
N GLU A 47 -4.53 16.53 -1.63
CA GLU A 47 -4.24 16.38 -0.21
C GLU A 47 -5.18 17.18 0.71
N VAL A 48 -5.53 18.41 0.33
CA VAL A 48 -6.29 19.33 1.19
C VAL A 48 -7.72 19.49 0.71
N GLU A 49 -7.91 19.67 -0.60
CA GLU A 49 -9.23 19.98 -1.16
C GLU A 49 -10.04 18.72 -1.48
N LEU A 50 -9.43 17.52 -1.39
CA LEU A 50 -10.04 16.23 -1.67
C LEU A 50 -10.70 16.18 -3.05
N LYS A 51 -10.06 16.78 -4.05
CA LYS A 51 -10.62 16.98 -5.39
C LYS A 51 -9.68 16.53 -6.50
N GLY A 52 -10.29 15.92 -7.50
CA GLY A 52 -9.62 15.46 -8.71
C GLY A 52 -8.83 14.18 -8.49
N GLU A 53 -8.43 13.57 -9.59
CA GLU A 53 -7.74 12.28 -9.60
C GLU A 53 -6.37 12.43 -10.28
N PRO A 54 -5.29 11.89 -9.69
CA PRO A 54 -3.99 11.86 -10.35
C PRO A 54 -4.04 11.01 -11.61
N LYS A 55 -3.33 11.43 -12.65
CA LYS A 55 -3.16 10.59 -13.85
C LYS A 55 -2.41 9.31 -13.49
N LEU A 56 -2.65 8.24 -14.24
CA LEU A 56 -2.00 6.93 -14.09
C LEU A 56 -0.49 6.99 -13.83
N ARG A 57 0.25 7.82 -14.58
CA ARG A 57 1.70 8.01 -14.42
C ARG A 57 2.10 8.55 -13.04
N VAL A 58 1.26 9.36 -12.43
CA VAL A 58 1.46 9.94 -11.10
C VAL A 58 1.07 8.91 -10.03
N LEU A 59 -0.04 8.19 -10.22
CA LEU A 59 -0.43 7.07 -9.36
C LEU A 59 0.67 6.01 -9.28
N ALA A 60 1.25 5.61 -10.42
CA ALA A 60 2.36 4.66 -10.44
C ALA A 60 3.58 5.14 -9.65
N LYS A 61 3.88 6.45 -9.67
CA LYS A 61 4.97 7.02 -8.87
C LYS A 61 4.63 7.08 -7.39
N ILE A 62 3.38 7.41 -7.03
CA ILE A 62 2.90 7.38 -5.65
C ILE A 62 3.00 5.95 -5.09
N ALA A 63 2.56 4.95 -5.86
CA ALA A 63 2.69 3.54 -5.50
C ALA A 63 4.15 3.14 -5.27
N ALA A 64 5.04 3.45 -6.23
CA ALA A 64 6.46 3.14 -6.12
C ALA A 64 7.13 3.81 -4.91
N LEU A 65 6.79 5.07 -4.60
CA LEU A 65 7.28 5.77 -3.40
C LEU A 65 6.85 5.09 -2.10
N ARG A 66 5.66 4.48 -2.09
CA ARG A 66 5.13 3.74 -0.94
C ARG A 66 5.69 2.32 -0.82
N GLY A 67 6.32 1.81 -1.88
CA GLY A 67 6.75 0.42 -2.00
C GLY A 67 5.64 -0.53 -2.47
N TRP A 68 4.64 -0.01 -3.18
CA TRP A 68 3.51 -0.76 -3.73
C TRP A 68 3.56 -0.83 -5.25
N THR A 69 2.92 -1.86 -5.80
CA THR A 69 2.47 -1.92 -7.19
C THR A 69 1.28 -0.97 -7.41
N LEU A 70 0.99 -0.66 -8.67
CA LEU A 70 -0.18 0.16 -9.00
C LEU A 70 -1.49 -0.53 -8.56
N ASP A 71 -1.61 -1.84 -8.75
CA ASP A 71 -2.80 -2.59 -8.37
C ASP A 71 -3.05 -2.55 -6.86
N GLU A 72 -1.99 -2.72 -6.05
CA GLU A 72 -2.07 -2.58 -4.59
C GLU A 72 -2.51 -1.17 -4.16
N LEU A 73 -2.03 -0.13 -4.86
CA LEU A 73 -2.50 1.24 -4.62
C LEU A 73 -3.98 1.37 -4.96
N MET A 74 -4.46 0.81 -6.09
CA MET A 74 -5.86 0.90 -6.48
C MET A 74 -6.78 0.21 -5.48
N ILE A 75 -6.44 -1.01 -5.05
CA ILE A 75 -7.15 -1.76 -4.00
C ILE A 75 -7.27 -0.90 -2.73
N TYR A 76 -6.14 -0.32 -2.29
CA TYR A 76 -6.12 0.58 -1.14
C TYR A 76 -7.07 1.77 -1.32
N LEU A 77 -7.00 2.48 -2.45
CA LEU A 77 -7.80 3.67 -2.70
C LEU A 77 -9.31 3.36 -2.80
N GLU A 78 -9.67 2.21 -3.37
CA GLU A 78 -11.05 1.71 -3.44
C GLU A 78 -11.60 1.32 -2.07
N GLY A 79 -10.73 1.10 -1.08
CA GLY A 79 -11.10 0.79 0.30
C GLY A 79 -11.16 -0.67 0.62
N GLU A 80 -10.70 -1.47 -0.31
CA GLU A 80 -10.33 -2.83 -0.06
C GLU A 80 -9.02 -2.82 0.72
N ALA A 81 -8.86 -3.74 1.66
CA ALA A 81 -7.59 -3.87 2.35
C ALA A 81 -6.56 -4.33 1.32
N PRO A 82 -5.53 -3.52 0.96
CA PRO A 82 -4.41 -4.04 0.19
C PRO A 82 -3.86 -5.14 1.07
N PHE A 83 -3.87 -6.37 0.56
CA PHE A 83 -3.55 -7.63 1.24
C PHE A 83 -2.83 -7.39 2.56
N GLN A 84 -3.43 -7.84 3.69
CA GLN A 84 -2.78 -7.75 5.00
C GLN A 84 -1.33 -8.18 4.86
N MET A 85 -0.41 -7.23 4.73
CA MET A 85 1.01 -7.52 4.74
C MET A 85 1.28 -7.89 6.19
N LEU A 86 1.14 -9.18 6.50
CA LEU A 86 1.76 -9.74 7.66
C LEU A 86 3.22 -9.32 7.54
N SER A 87 3.65 -8.41 8.40
CA SER A 87 5.07 -8.11 8.49
C SER A 87 5.78 -9.44 8.67
N ILE A 88 6.93 -9.62 8.03
CA ILE A 88 7.66 -10.90 8.13
C ILE A 88 7.86 -11.28 9.60
N THR A 89 8.08 -10.31 10.48
CA THR A 89 8.16 -10.47 11.93
C THR A 89 6.88 -11.04 12.54
N ARG A 90 5.70 -10.55 12.15
CA ARG A 90 4.40 -11.05 12.62
C ARG A 90 4.12 -12.44 12.08
N LEU A 91 4.36 -12.67 10.78
CA LEU A 91 4.22 -14.00 10.18
C LEU A 91 5.09 -15.03 10.92
N LEU A 92 6.36 -14.70 11.17
CA LEU A 92 7.27 -15.58 11.90
C LEU A 92 6.83 -15.82 13.35
N ALA A 93 6.24 -14.82 14.01
CA ALA A 93 5.71 -14.99 15.36
C ALA A 93 4.53 -15.98 15.37
N GLU A 94 3.62 -15.88 14.40
CA GLU A 94 2.50 -16.83 14.27
C GLU A 94 2.99 -18.24 13.97
N VAL A 95 3.92 -18.40 13.00
CA VAL A 95 4.46 -19.71 12.63
C VAL A 95 5.15 -20.42 13.81
N LYS A 96 5.81 -19.67 14.70
CA LYS A 96 6.44 -20.23 15.91
C LYS A 96 5.45 -20.79 16.93
N ASN A 97 4.19 -20.36 16.88
CA ASN A 97 3.14 -20.79 17.81
C ASN A 97 2.25 -21.90 17.23
N LEU A 98 2.48 -22.32 15.99
CA LEU A 98 1.70 -23.39 15.36
C LEU A 98 2.07 -24.78 15.91
N PRO A 99 1.11 -25.74 15.90
CA PRO A 99 1.44 -27.15 16.09
C PRO A 99 2.35 -27.64 14.95
N PHE A 100 3.08 -28.73 15.19
CA PHE A 100 4.11 -29.24 14.29
C PHE A 100 3.59 -29.47 12.87
N GLU A 101 2.41 -30.08 12.73
CA GLU A 101 1.79 -30.39 11.44
C GLU A 101 1.53 -29.12 10.62
N ALA A 102 0.96 -28.08 11.25
CA ALA A 102 0.70 -26.81 10.58
C ALA A 102 1.99 -26.04 10.25
N ALA A 103 3.02 -26.12 11.11
CA ALA A 103 4.32 -25.52 10.82
C ALA A 103 5.03 -26.22 9.64
N ALA A 104 4.87 -27.54 9.52
CA ALA A 104 5.39 -28.32 8.38
C ALA A 104 4.72 -27.92 7.06
N GLU A 105 3.40 -27.72 7.06
CA GLU A 105 2.66 -27.22 5.88
C GLU A 105 3.18 -25.84 5.43
N VAL A 106 3.38 -24.92 6.37
CA VAL A 106 3.95 -23.59 6.06
C VAL A 106 5.37 -23.71 5.48
N ALA A 107 6.21 -24.59 6.05
CA ALA A 107 7.56 -24.81 5.55
C ALA A 107 7.57 -25.38 4.13
N GLN A 108 6.66 -26.31 3.82
CA GLN A 108 6.51 -26.86 2.47
C GLN A 108 6.10 -25.78 1.47
N ALA A 109 5.06 -24.99 1.78
CA ALA A 109 4.63 -23.89 0.93
C ALA A 109 5.74 -22.86 0.67
N ALA A 110 6.56 -22.58 1.70
CA ALA A 110 7.73 -21.71 1.55
C ALA A 110 8.79 -22.31 0.60
N LEU A 111 9.10 -23.60 0.73
CA LEU A 111 10.05 -24.30 -0.16
C LEU A 111 9.55 -24.33 -1.61
N GLU A 112 8.28 -24.62 -1.84
CA GLU A 112 7.65 -24.60 -3.16
C GLU A 112 7.71 -23.21 -3.78
N THR A 113 7.40 -22.18 -3.00
CA THR A 113 7.49 -20.78 -3.43
C THR A 113 8.92 -20.40 -3.81
N MET A 114 9.91 -20.84 -3.04
CA MET A 114 11.32 -20.61 -3.33
C MET A 114 11.77 -21.34 -4.60
N ALA A 115 11.32 -22.58 -4.81
CA ALA A 115 11.60 -23.34 -6.03
C ALA A 115 11.02 -22.66 -7.27
N ALA A 116 9.74 -22.26 -7.22
CA ALA A 116 9.06 -21.57 -8.31
C ALA A 116 9.71 -20.22 -8.66
N LYS A 117 10.22 -19.47 -7.66
CA LYS A 117 10.94 -18.21 -7.88
C LYS A 117 12.38 -18.39 -8.37
N ARG A 118 12.94 -19.60 -8.23
CA ARG A 118 14.30 -19.93 -8.66
C ARG A 118 14.36 -20.37 -10.12
N GLU A 119 13.25 -20.81 -10.70
CA GLU A 119 13.16 -21.01 -12.15
C GLU A 119 13.28 -19.64 -12.84
N PRO A 120 14.39 -19.37 -13.54
CA PRO A 120 14.46 -18.18 -14.36
C PRO A 120 13.47 -18.37 -15.50
N ASN A 121 12.91 -17.26 -15.98
CA ASN A 121 12.45 -17.16 -17.37
C ASN A 121 13.48 -17.85 -18.29
N ALA A 122 13.19 -19.10 -18.66
CA ALA A 122 13.91 -19.87 -19.66
C ALA A 122 12.96 -20.04 -20.84
N CYS A 123 12.67 -18.93 -21.50
CA CYS A 123 12.53 -18.76 -22.95
C CYS A 123 12.32 -17.27 -23.23
#